data_AF-A0A3A8QI18-F1
#
_entry.id   AF-A0A3A8QI18-F1
#
_cell.length_a   1.000
_cell.length_b   1.000
_cell.length_c   1.000
_cell.angle_alpha   90.00
_cell.angle_beta   90.00
_cell.angle_gamma   90.00
#
_symmetry.space_group_name_H-M   'P 1'
#
loop_
_entity.id
_entity.type
_entity.pdbx_description
1 polymer ?
#
loop_
_entity_poly.entity_id
_entity_poly.type
_entity_poly.pdbx_seq_one_letter_code
_entity_poly.pdbx_strand_id
1 'polypeptide(L)'
;SPPPSGKALNTQGFRLYQSGRYPEALEKFQAAARASPDYALAHYNAAATLGVLRKQGKVCDYDAYQGTIVEELTTAVRLDPRRLQRAKEDKDLDVIRDTLGWQKLLGHTPEKEASIPTLLRNVSWYGAGSGVYGTTRALKFQDGGRVEFWKKDINDSGKAKESRIQGTYTVKGRAVTVTLPKAAPVTGSLDADGFLSLPEPLGRFTDTPSECEA
;
A
#
# COMPACT_ATOMS: atom_id res chain seq x y z
N SER A 1 -16.11 35.27 -15.56
CA SER A 1 -14.87 35.20 -14.77
C SER A 1 -13.99 34.07 -15.28
N PRO A 2 -12.65 34.18 -15.24
CA PRO A 2 -11.77 33.09 -15.63
C PRO A 2 -11.96 31.88 -14.69
N PRO A 3 -11.62 30.65 -15.16
CA PRO A 3 -11.65 29.48 -14.29
C PRO A 3 -10.72 29.67 -13.08
N PRO A 4 -11.04 29.10 -11.91
CA PRO A 4 -10.19 29.21 -10.73
C PRO A 4 -8.80 28.62 -10.97
N SER A 5 -7.75 29.26 -10.44
CA SER A 5 -6.39 28.71 -10.50
C SER A 5 -6.24 27.45 -9.63
N GLY A 6 -5.27 26.59 -9.91
CA GLY A 6 -4.98 25.41 -9.09
C GLY A 6 -4.73 25.76 -7.62
N LYS A 7 -4.03 26.86 -7.34
CA LYS A 7 -3.84 27.36 -5.97
C LYS A 7 -5.15 27.74 -5.29
N ALA A 8 -6.06 28.43 -5.99
CA ALA A 8 -7.36 28.81 -5.44
C ALA A 8 -8.24 27.58 -5.14
N LEU A 9 -8.27 26.61 -6.05
CA LEU A 9 -8.96 25.33 -5.88
C LEU A 9 -8.41 24.57 -4.67
N ASN A 10 -7.08 24.48 -4.54
CA ASN A 10 -6.45 23.83 -3.40
C ASN A 10 -6.79 24.53 -2.07
N THR A 11 -6.80 25.86 -2.03
CA THR A 11 -7.21 26.59 -0.82
C THR A 11 -8.67 26.31 -0.47
N GLN A 12 -9.56 26.21 -1.46
CA GLN A 12 -10.94 25.80 -1.23
C GLN A 12 -11.03 24.36 -0.70
N GLY A 13 -10.30 23.43 -1.31
CA GLY A 13 -10.21 22.04 -0.87
C GLY A 13 -9.72 21.92 0.57
N PHE A 14 -8.70 22.71 0.94
CA PHE A 14 -8.17 22.72 2.30
C PHE A 14 -9.19 23.19 3.34
N ARG A 15 -10.01 24.21 3.03
CA ARG A 15 -11.10 24.63 3.91
C ARG A 15 -12.16 23.53 4.07
N LEU A 16 -12.50 22.85 2.97
CA LEU A 16 -13.44 21.72 3.00
C LEU A 16 -12.89 20.57 3.85
N TYR A 17 -11.60 20.26 3.68
CA TYR A 17 -10.88 19.26 4.47
C TYR A 17 -10.96 19.56 5.97
N GLN A 18 -10.63 20.80 6.37
CA GLN A 18 -10.71 21.24 7.77
C GLN A 18 -12.14 21.18 8.33
N SER A 19 -13.16 21.30 7.48
CA SER A 19 -14.57 21.14 7.87
C SER A 19 -15.06 19.67 7.87
N GLY A 20 -14.18 18.70 7.61
CA GLY A 20 -14.53 17.28 7.55
C GLY A 20 -15.28 16.84 6.28
N ARG A 21 -15.39 17.75 5.29
CA ARG A 21 -16.05 17.51 4.00
C ARG A 21 -15.08 16.90 3.00
N TYR A 22 -14.62 15.68 3.31
CA TYR A 22 -13.54 15.01 2.59
C TYR A 22 -13.88 14.70 1.11
N PRO A 23 -15.08 14.22 0.75
CA PRO A 23 -15.45 14.03 -0.65
C PRO A 23 -15.30 15.30 -1.49
N GLU A 24 -15.87 16.42 -1.01
CA GLU A 24 -15.79 17.68 -1.73
C GLU A 24 -14.37 18.27 -1.71
N ALA A 25 -13.60 18.04 -0.63
CA ALA A 25 -12.19 18.41 -0.58
C ALA A 25 -11.38 17.69 -1.67
N LEU A 26 -11.58 16.37 -1.81
CA LEU A 26 -10.93 15.55 -2.82
C LEU A 26 -11.21 16.07 -4.23
N GLU A 27 -12.48 16.37 -4.55
CA GLU A 27 -12.86 16.96 -5.83
C GLU A 27 -12.09 18.25 -6.13
N LYS A 28 -11.92 19.12 -5.12
CA LYS A 28 -11.17 20.38 -5.27
C LYS A 28 -9.67 20.15 -5.43
N PHE A 29 -9.08 19.21 -4.70
CA PHE A 29 -7.66 18.88 -4.87
C PHE A 29 -7.37 18.26 -6.22
N GLN A 30 -8.21 17.35 -6.71
CA GLN A 30 -8.09 16.79 -8.06
C GLN A 30 -8.29 17.85 -9.14
N ALA A 31 -9.26 18.75 -8.97
CA ALA A 31 -9.42 19.89 -9.87
C ALA A 31 -8.19 20.82 -9.84
N ALA A 32 -7.58 21.03 -8.67
CA ALA A 32 -6.35 21.79 -8.54
C ALA A 32 -5.18 21.14 -9.29
N ALA A 33 -5.02 19.81 -9.17
CA ALA A 33 -4.00 19.04 -9.88
C ALA A 33 -4.21 19.08 -11.40
N ARG A 34 -5.47 19.00 -11.88
CA ARG A 34 -5.77 19.16 -13.32
C ARG A 34 -5.46 20.57 -13.83
N ALA A 35 -5.74 21.61 -13.04
CA ALA A 35 -5.49 22.99 -13.42
C ALA A 35 -4.01 23.38 -13.33
N SER A 36 -3.24 22.72 -12.47
CA SER A 36 -1.80 22.96 -12.27
C SER A 36 -1.10 21.66 -11.89
N PRO A 37 -0.73 20.81 -12.87
CA PRO A 37 -0.14 19.49 -12.63
C PRO A 37 1.23 19.50 -11.93
N ASP A 38 1.90 20.64 -11.90
CA ASP A 38 3.17 20.86 -11.20
C ASP A 38 2.99 21.37 -9.76
N TYR A 39 1.74 21.55 -9.31
CA TYR A 39 1.46 22.06 -7.98
C TYR A 39 1.46 20.93 -6.93
N ALA A 40 2.64 20.66 -6.36
CA ALA A 40 2.88 19.58 -5.40
C ALA A 40 1.85 19.47 -4.25
N LEU A 41 1.33 20.61 -3.77
CA LEU A 41 0.35 20.63 -2.68
C LEU A 41 -1.01 20.05 -3.08
N ALA A 42 -1.42 20.15 -4.34
CA ALA A 42 -2.68 19.56 -4.79
C ALA A 42 -2.63 18.03 -4.69
N HIS A 43 -1.55 17.43 -5.23
CA HIS A 43 -1.28 16.00 -5.14
C HIS A 43 -1.13 15.52 -3.69
N TYR A 44 -0.37 16.27 -2.86
CA TYR A 44 -0.20 15.92 -1.44
C TYR A 44 -1.55 15.88 -0.70
N ASN A 45 -2.37 16.92 -0.88
CA ASN A 45 -3.64 17.02 -0.20
C ASN A 45 -4.66 16.00 -0.73
N ALA A 46 -4.61 15.66 -2.02
CA ALA A 46 -5.39 14.55 -2.58
C ALA A 46 -5.02 13.22 -1.92
N ALA A 47 -3.71 12.90 -1.84
CA ALA A 47 -3.23 11.68 -1.17
C ALA A 47 -3.69 11.59 0.30
N ALA A 48 -3.54 12.67 1.07
CA ALA A 48 -4.00 12.71 2.47
C ALA A 48 -5.52 12.54 2.57
N THR A 49 -6.30 13.19 1.69
CA THR A 49 -7.77 13.08 1.70
C THR A 49 -8.25 11.67 1.33
N LEU A 50 -7.63 11.04 0.34
CA LEU A 50 -7.87 9.63 0.03
C LEU A 50 -7.53 8.74 1.22
N GLY A 51 -6.42 9.01 1.93
CA GLY A 51 -6.05 8.32 3.16
C GLY A 51 -7.13 8.39 4.25
N VAL A 52 -7.75 9.56 4.44
CA VAL A 52 -8.90 9.71 5.36
C VAL A 52 -10.12 8.92 4.88
N LEU A 53 -10.48 9.02 3.60
CA LEU A 53 -11.64 8.31 3.04
C LEU A 53 -11.47 6.79 3.14
N ARG A 54 -10.26 6.28 2.91
CA ARG A 54 -9.89 4.89 3.14
C ARG A 54 -10.11 4.47 4.59
N LYS A 55 -9.67 5.26 5.57
CA LYS A 55 -9.93 4.98 7.00
C LYS A 55 -11.41 4.98 7.35
N GLN A 56 -12.23 5.69 6.60
CA GLN A 56 -13.69 5.69 6.73
C GLN A 56 -14.36 4.51 6.01
N GLY A 57 -13.59 3.57 5.44
CA GLY A 57 -14.11 2.42 4.71
C GLY A 57 -14.60 2.75 3.31
N LYS A 58 -14.32 3.95 2.79
CA LYS A 58 -14.85 4.42 1.49
C LYS A 58 -13.85 4.23 0.35
N VAL A 59 -13.16 3.09 0.34
CA VAL A 59 -12.13 2.77 -0.66
C VAL A 59 -12.71 2.80 -2.06
N CYS A 60 -13.78 2.05 -2.30
CA CYS A 60 -14.37 1.88 -3.63
C CYS A 60 -15.14 3.14 -4.09
N ASP A 61 -15.82 3.83 -3.17
CA ASP A 61 -16.63 5.02 -3.48
C ASP A 61 -15.78 6.17 -4.06
N TYR A 62 -14.50 6.24 -3.68
CA TYR A 62 -13.61 7.36 -3.99
C TYR A 62 -12.26 6.96 -4.58
N ASP A 63 -12.10 5.70 -5.01
CA ASP A 63 -10.84 5.19 -5.56
C ASP A 63 -9.66 5.35 -4.55
N ALA A 64 -9.94 5.20 -3.26
CA ALA A 64 -8.96 5.39 -2.18
C ALA A 64 -8.13 4.12 -1.90
N TYR A 65 -7.69 3.47 -2.97
CA TYR A 65 -6.75 2.34 -2.90
C TYR A 65 -5.37 2.81 -2.43
N GLN A 66 -4.61 1.91 -1.80
CA GLN A 66 -3.26 2.26 -1.36
C GLN A 66 -2.37 2.70 -2.53
N GLY A 67 -2.51 2.05 -3.69
CA GLY A 67 -1.81 2.40 -4.92
C GLY A 67 -2.08 3.85 -5.34
N THR A 68 -3.35 4.25 -5.44
CA THR A 68 -3.75 5.62 -5.79
C THR A 68 -3.18 6.67 -4.83
N ILE A 69 -3.23 6.39 -3.52
CA ILE A 69 -2.67 7.27 -2.49
C ILE A 69 -1.14 7.42 -2.67
N VAL A 70 -0.45 6.30 -2.91
CA VAL A 70 1.01 6.26 -3.15
C VAL A 70 1.37 7.03 -4.41
N GLU A 71 0.60 6.91 -5.50
CA GLU A 71 0.87 7.60 -6.78
C GLU A 71 0.76 9.12 -6.65
N GLU A 72 -0.31 9.60 -6.00
CA GLU A 72 -0.50 11.02 -5.70
C GLU A 72 0.63 11.55 -4.81
N LEU A 73 0.98 10.82 -3.74
CA LEU A 73 2.08 11.22 -2.88
C LEU A 73 3.43 11.20 -3.61
N THR A 74 3.68 10.19 -4.46
CA THR A 74 4.91 10.09 -5.25
C THR A 74 5.05 11.28 -6.18
N THR A 75 3.95 11.68 -6.83
CA THR A 75 3.92 12.89 -7.66
C THR A 75 4.22 14.14 -6.82
N ALA A 76 3.60 14.28 -5.66
CA ALA A 76 3.85 15.40 -4.75
C ALA A 76 5.32 15.49 -4.30
N VAL A 77 5.94 14.37 -3.94
CA VAL A 77 7.35 14.29 -3.51
C VAL A 77 8.31 14.57 -4.67
N ARG A 78 7.98 14.10 -5.88
CA ARG A 78 8.77 14.41 -7.08
C ARG A 78 8.79 15.91 -7.39
N LEU A 79 7.66 16.59 -7.19
CA LEU A 79 7.53 18.05 -7.43
C LEU A 79 8.13 18.89 -6.29
N ASP A 80 7.98 18.46 -5.04
CA ASP A 80 8.58 19.10 -3.86
C ASP A 80 9.03 18.02 -2.85
N PRO A 81 10.33 17.66 -2.82
CA PRO A 81 10.83 16.59 -1.95
C PRO A 81 10.57 16.80 -0.44
N ARG A 82 10.33 18.05 -0.01
CA ARG A 82 9.97 18.36 1.38
C ARG A 82 8.63 17.76 1.79
N ARG A 83 7.76 17.42 0.83
CA ARG A 83 6.49 16.72 1.09
C ARG A 83 6.70 15.38 1.79
N LEU A 84 7.82 14.70 1.54
CA LEU A 84 8.11 13.42 2.19
C LEU A 84 8.30 13.57 3.70
N GLN A 85 8.95 14.64 4.16
CA GLN A 85 9.13 14.86 5.60
C GLN A 85 7.76 15.09 6.27
N ARG A 86 6.90 15.88 5.63
CA ARG A 86 5.54 16.09 6.12
C ARG A 86 4.74 14.79 6.14
N ALA A 87 4.84 13.97 5.09
CA ALA A 87 4.11 12.71 4.98
C ALA A 87 4.46 11.71 6.09
N LYS A 88 5.70 11.68 6.58
CA LYS A 88 6.13 10.80 7.68
C LYS A 88 5.41 11.09 9.00
N GLU A 89 5.00 12.34 9.20
CA GLU A 89 4.32 12.82 10.40
C GLU A 89 2.79 12.86 10.23
N ASP A 90 2.32 12.74 8.99
CA ASP A 90 0.92 12.82 8.64
C ASP A 90 0.21 11.48 8.88
N LYS A 91 -0.67 11.46 9.89
CA LYS A 91 -1.42 10.27 10.24
C LYS A 91 -2.32 9.82 9.12
N ASP A 92 -2.80 10.73 8.27
CA ASP A 92 -3.74 10.39 7.21
C ASP A 92 -3.11 9.46 6.17
N LEU A 93 -1.78 9.47 6.09
CA LEU A 93 -0.98 8.59 5.23
C LEU A 93 -0.47 7.32 5.95
N ASP A 94 -0.89 7.06 7.21
CA ASP A 94 -0.54 5.81 7.91
C ASP A 94 -0.96 4.55 7.14
N VAL A 95 -2.05 4.67 6.37
CA VAL A 95 -2.65 3.60 5.57
C VAL A 95 -1.81 3.13 4.40
N ILE A 96 -0.70 3.80 4.06
CA ILE A 96 0.21 3.37 2.99
C ILE A 96 1.60 2.99 3.50
N ARG A 97 1.86 3.07 4.82
CA ARG A 97 3.21 2.88 5.36
C ARG A 97 3.77 1.46 5.14
N ASP A 98 2.88 0.49 4.97
CA ASP A 98 3.19 -0.91 4.71
C ASP A 98 3.12 -1.29 3.22
N THR A 99 3.14 -0.30 2.33
CA THR A 99 3.23 -0.52 0.87
C THR A 99 4.67 -0.48 0.41
N LEU A 100 4.95 -1.19 -0.68
CA LEU A 100 6.24 -1.11 -1.35
C LEU A 100 6.51 0.30 -1.89
N GLY A 101 5.48 0.97 -2.40
CA GLY A 101 5.60 2.34 -2.91
C GLY A 101 6.05 3.35 -1.85
N TRP A 102 5.51 3.26 -0.63
CA TRP A 102 5.99 4.07 0.49
C TRP A 102 7.45 3.76 0.84
N GLN A 103 7.83 2.48 0.90
CA GLN A 103 9.22 2.09 1.16
C GLN A 103 10.19 2.61 0.08
N LYS A 104 9.76 2.64 -1.19
CA LYS A 104 10.51 3.25 -2.29
C LYS A 104 10.74 4.75 -2.08
N LEU A 105 9.73 5.49 -1.61
CA LEU A 105 9.89 6.91 -1.25
C LEU A 105 10.90 7.11 -0.11
N LEU A 106 11.06 6.13 0.78
CA LEU A 106 12.08 6.12 1.83
C LEU A 106 13.48 5.67 1.35
N GLY A 107 13.62 5.28 0.08
CA GLY A 107 14.88 4.86 -0.52
C GLY A 107 15.16 3.35 -0.45
N HIS A 108 14.21 2.56 0.08
CA HIS A 108 14.27 1.10 0.08
C HIS A 108 13.62 0.57 -1.19
N THR A 109 14.41 -0.04 -2.07
CA THR A 109 13.93 -0.44 -3.40
C THR A 109 14.26 -1.90 -3.68
N PRO A 110 13.40 -2.67 -4.38
CA PRO A 110 13.64 -4.10 -4.62
C PRO A 110 14.89 -4.39 -5.45
N GLU A 111 15.35 -3.44 -6.26
CA GLU A 111 16.58 -3.57 -7.06
C GLU A 111 17.82 -3.65 -6.16
N LYS A 112 17.78 -3.00 -4.98
CA LYS A 112 18.88 -3.02 -4.00
C LYS A 112 18.75 -4.24 -3.08
N GLU A 113 19.65 -5.19 -3.22
CA GLU A 113 19.70 -6.39 -2.35
C GLU A 113 19.71 -6.02 -0.85
N ALA A 114 20.46 -5.00 -0.46
CA ALA A 114 20.52 -4.52 0.92
C ALA A 114 19.16 -4.02 1.47
N SER A 115 18.19 -3.69 0.62
CA SER A 115 16.85 -3.27 1.04
C SER A 115 15.92 -4.45 1.34
N ILE A 116 16.23 -5.65 0.85
CA ILE A 116 15.32 -6.81 0.91
C ILE A 116 14.87 -7.13 2.33
N PRO A 117 15.75 -7.20 3.35
CA PRO A 117 15.30 -7.46 4.72
C PRO A 117 14.31 -6.40 5.24
N THR A 118 14.54 -5.12 4.92
CA THR A 118 13.65 -4.02 5.31
C THR A 118 12.32 -4.09 4.58
N LEU A 119 12.33 -4.34 3.28
CA LEU A 119 11.12 -4.48 2.47
C LEU A 119 10.25 -5.63 2.98
N LEU A 120 10.84 -6.80 3.23
CA LEU A 120 10.09 -7.95 3.74
C LEU A 120 9.33 -7.62 5.03
N ARG A 121 9.98 -6.97 5.99
CA ARG A 121 9.39 -6.66 7.31
C ARG A 121 8.36 -5.53 7.25
N ASN A 122 8.62 -4.52 6.42
CA ASN A 122 7.79 -3.33 6.42
C ASN A 122 6.62 -3.42 5.45
N VAL A 123 6.69 -4.26 4.41
CA VAL A 123 5.61 -4.44 3.44
C VAL A 123 4.64 -5.53 3.89
N SER A 124 3.35 -5.34 3.66
CA SER A 124 2.33 -6.39 3.79
C SER A 124 2.22 -7.16 2.47
N TRP A 125 2.42 -8.48 2.51
CA TRP A 125 2.52 -9.30 1.30
C TRP A 125 1.26 -10.13 1.11
N TYR A 126 0.52 -9.87 0.04
CA TYR A 126 -0.74 -10.50 -0.31
C TYR A 126 -0.58 -11.40 -1.53
N GLY A 127 -1.08 -12.62 -1.44
CA GLY A 127 -1.19 -13.50 -2.60
C GLY A 127 -2.30 -13.02 -3.53
N ALA A 128 -2.27 -13.52 -4.76
CA ALA A 128 -3.30 -13.25 -5.75
C ALA A 128 -4.71 -13.54 -5.20
N GLY A 129 -5.66 -12.66 -5.52
CA GLY A 129 -7.06 -12.86 -5.19
C GLY A 129 -7.66 -14.05 -5.94
N SER A 130 -8.63 -14.73 -5.32
CA SER A 130 -9.33 -15.88 -5.90
C SER A 130 -10.78 -15.53 -6.22
N GLY A 131 -11.02 -14.98 -7.40
CA GLY A 131 -12.36 -14.62 -7.87
C GLY A 131 -13.09 -13.71 -6.89
N VAL A 132 -14.34 -14.05 -6.55
CA VAL A 132 -15.19 -13.28 -5.61
C VAL A 132 -14.67 -13.30 -4.17
N TYR A 133 -13.77 -14.21 -3.81
CA TYR A 133 -13.26 -14.34 -2.45
C TYR A 133 -12.05 -13.42 -2.19
N GLY A 134 -11.63 -12.65 -3.19
CA GLY A 134 -10.46 -11.78 -3.15
C GLY A 134 -9.24 -12.43 -2.50
N THR A 135 -8.49 -11.70 -1.67
CA THR A 135 -7.20 -12.18 -1.15
C THR A 135 -7.42 -13.34 -0.16
N THR A 136 -6.81 -14.49 -0.46
CA THR A 136 -6.95 -15.70 0.37
C THR A 136 -5.70 -16.08 1.13
N ARG A 137 -4.58 -15.36 0.93
CA ARG A 137 -3.32 -15.64 1.62
C ARG A 137 -2.46 -14.39 1.76
N ALA A 138 -1.72 -14.31 2.86
CA ALA A 138 -0.80 -13.21 3.13
C ALA A 138 0.38 -13.66 3.99
N LEU A 139 1.52 -13.00 3.84
CA LEU A 139 2.71 -13.15 4.67
C LEU A 139 3.02 -11.83 5.39
N LYS A 140 3.29 -11.92 6.70
CA LYS A 140 3.82 -10.80 7.48
C LYS A 140 5.14 -11.19 8.13
N PHE A 141 6.23 -10.65 7.61
CA PHE A 141 7.56 -10.84 8.18
C PHE A 141 7.77 -9.90 9.36
N GLN A 142 8.49 -10.37 10.37
CA GLN A 142 8.70 -9.66 11.63
C GLN A 142 10.18 -9.73 12.04
N ASP A 143 10.53 -8.97 13.06
CA ASP A 143 11.86 -9.05 13.67
C ASP A 143 12.12 -10.42 14.32
N GLY A 144 13.40 -10.77 14.43
CA GLY A 144 13.84 -12.06 14.97
C GLY A 144 13.61 -13.24 14.03
N GLY A 145 13.48 -13.00 12.72
CA GLY A 145 13.32 -14.07 11.74
C GLY A 145 11.97 -14.79 11.83
N ARG A 146 10.92 -14.12 12.33
CA ARG A 146 9.56 -14.67 12.45
C ARG A 146 8.69 -14.26 11.27
N VAL A 147 7.81 -15.15 10.83
CA VAL A 147 6.84 -14.86 9.77
C VAL A 147 5.48 -15.43 10.14
N GLU A 148 4.43 -14.64 9.97
CA GLU A 148 3.05 -15.11 10.05
C GLU A 148 2.54 -15.37 8.64
N PHE A 149 2.00 -16.57 8.42
CA PHE A 149 1.25 -16.90 7.22
C PHE A 149 -0.25 -16.92 7.55
N TRP A 150 -0.98 -15.96 7.03
CA TRP A 150 -2.44 -15.96 7.08
C TRP A 150 -2.99 -16.62 5.81
N LYS A 151 -4.03 -17.43 5.97
CA LYS A 151 -4.78 -17.99 4.85
C LYS A 151 -6.27 -18.10 5.15
N LYS A 152 -7.07 -18.02 4.09
CA LYS A 152 -8.51 -18.18 4.04
C LYS A 152 -8.84 -19.37 3.14
N ASP A 153 -9.14 -20.51 3.74
CA ASP A 153 -9.57 -21.71 3.03
C ASP A 153 -11.08 -21.62 2.77
N ILE A 154 -11.51 -21.75 1.52
CA ILE A 154 -12.93 -21.78 1.15
C ILE A 154 -13.34 -23.24 0.97
N ASN A 155 -14.36 -23.70 1.69
CA ASN A 155 -14.89 -25.05 1.52
C ASN A 155 -15.87 -25.13 0.33
N ASP A 156 -16.32 -26.34 0.00
CA ASP A 156 -17.24 -26.59 -1.13
C ASP A 156 -18.58 -25.86 -1.03
N SER A 157 -18.98 -25.40 0.17
CA SER A 157 -20.19 -24.61 0.39
C SER A 157 -19.96 -23.09 0.34
N GLY A 158 -18.75 -22.65 -0.03
CA GLY A 158 -18.38 -21.23 -0.10
C GLY A 158 -18.09 -20.61 1.27
N LYS A 159 -18.11 -21.40 2.36
CA LYS A 159 -17.80 -20.91 3.71
C LYS A 159 -16.28 -20.80 3.89
N ALA A 160 -15.85 -19.59 4.21
CA ALA A 160 -14.46 -19.29 4.52
C ALA A 160 -14.07 -19.74 5.94
N LYS A 161 -12.88 -20.33 6.06
CA LYS A 161 -12.19 -20.57 7.33
C LYS A 161 -10.81 -19.92 7.28
N GLU A 162 -10.59 -18.98 8.19
CA GLU A 162 -9.28 -18.33 8.32
C GLU A 162 -8.36 -19.07 9.29
N SER A 163 -7.07 -18.99 9.04
CA SER A 163 -6.03 -19.47 9.94
C SER A 163 -4.78 -18.61 9.85
N ARG A 164 -4.04 -18.53 10.97
CA ARG A 164 -2.74 -17.86 11.07
C ARG A 164 -1.72 -18.87 11.58
N ILE A 165 -0.65 -19.03 10.84
CA ILE A 165 0.40 -20.02 11.09
C ILE A 165 1.71 -19.25 11.33
N GLN A 166 2.28 -19.42 12.51
CA GLN A 166 3.58 -18.84 12.85
C GLN A 166 4.71 -19.74 12.34
N GLY A 167 5.70 -19.15 11.69
CA GLY A 167 6.90 -19.81 11.20
C GLY A 167 8.13 -18.93 11.34
N THR A 168 9.20 -19.34 10.69
CA THR A 168 10.45 -18.59 10.64
C THR A 168 10.87 -18.28 9.20
N TYR A 169 11.74 -17.30 9.03
CA TYR A 169 12.35 -17.00 7.75
C TYR A 169 13.82 -16.61 7.89
N THR A 170 14.57 -16.82 6.82
CA THR A 170 15.93 -16.32 6.65
C THR A 170 16.06 -15.63 5.30
N VAL A 171 17.05 -14.73 5.19
CA VAL A 171 17.36 -14.00 3.96
C VAL A 171 18.85 -14.14 3.68
N LYS A 172 19.20 -14.60 2.48
CA LYS A 172 20.59 -14.69 1.99
C LYS A 172 20.67 -14.06 0.60
N GLY A 173 21.22 -12.85 0.53
CA GLY A 173 21.11 -12.01 -0.66
C GLY A 173 19.64 -11.81 -1.04
N ARG A 174 19.26 -12.18 -2.27
CA ARG A 174 17.85 -12.15 -2.72
C ARG A 174 17.02 -13.36 -2.30
N ALA A 175 17.67 -14.43 -1.84
CA ALA A 175 16.97 -15.65 -1.46
C ALA A 175 16.22 -15.44 -0.14
N VAL A 176 14.94 -15.79 -0.13
CA VAL A 176 14.07 -15.74 1.05
C VAL A 176 13.60 -17.16 1.33
N THR A 177 14.00 -17.71 2.46
CA THR A 177 13.60 -19.05 2.89
C THR A 177 12.56 -18.94 4.00
N VAL A 178 11.38 -19.53 3.80
CA VAL A 178 10.29 -19.58 4.77
C VAL A 178 10.14 -21.01 5.29
N THR A 179 9.99 -21.17 6.60
CA THR A 179 9.78 -22.46 7.27
C THR A 179 8.51 -22.37 8.12
N LEU A 180 7.49 -23.14 7.74
CA LEU A 180 6.25 -23.28 8.51
C LEU A 180 6.25 -24.61 9.29
N PRO A 181 5.50 -24.71 10.39
CA PRO A 181 5.41 -25.94 11.19
C PRO A 181 4.96 -27.13 10.34
N LYS A 182 5.65 -28.28 10.51
CA LYS A 182 5.34 -29.53 9.80
C LYS A 182 5.43 -29.44 8.27
N ALA A 183 6.16 -28.46 7.74
CA ALA A 183 6.44 -28.32 6.31
C ALA A 183 7.96 -28.24 6.08
N ALA A 184 8.41 -28.67 4.89
CA ALA A 184 9.79 -28.43 4.47
C ALA A 184 10.01 -26.92 4.24
N PRO A 185 11.22 -26.38 4.50
CA PRO A 185 11.56 -25.01 4.14
C PRO A 185 11.42 -24.78 2.64
N VAL A 186 10.79 -23.67 2.26
CA VAL A 186 10.66 -23.24 0.86
C VAL A 186 11.50 -22.01 0.63
N THR A 187 12.26 -22.00 -0.47
CA THR A 187 13.13 -20.88 -0.83
C THR A 187 12.67 -20.25 -2.13
N GLY A 188 12.47 -18.95 -2.09
CA GLY A 188 12.13 -18.12 -3.24
C GLY A 188 12.93 -16.83 -3.23
N SER A 189 12.39 -15.77 -3.83
CA SER A 189 13.07 -14.48 -3.87
C SER A 189 12.10 -13.30 -3.97
N LEU A 190 12.55 -12.15 -3.47
CA LEU A 190 11.98 -10.86 -3.85
C LEU A 190 12.69 -10.39 -5.13
N ASP A 191 11.99 -10.25 -6.23
CA ASP A 191 12.56 -9.80 -7.51
C ASP A 191 12.67 -8.26 -7.60
N ALA A 192 13.27 -7.77 -8.68
CA ALA A 192 13.51 -6.34 -8.87
C ALA A 192 12.22 -5.55 -9.15
N ASP A 193 11.18 -6.22 -9.65
CA ASP A 193 9.88 -5.61 -9.90
C ASP A 193 9.03 -5.49 -8.62
N GLY A 194 9.47 -6.14 -7.54
CA GLY A 194 8.84 -6.06 -6.22
C GLY A 194 7.91 -7.22 -5.89
N PHE A 195 8.01 -8.34 -6.61
CA PHE A 195 7.23 -9.53 -6.31
C PHE A 195 8.01 -10.50 -5.42
N LEU A 196 7.38 -10.93 -4.34
CA LEU A 196 7.88 -12.04 -3.54
C LEU A 196 7.36 -13.35 -4.13
N SER A 197 8.23 -14.10 -4.80
CA SER A 197 7.89 -15.36 -5.45
C SER A 197 8.44 -16.52 -4.66
N LEU A 198 7.57 -17.33 -4.06
CA LEU A 198 7.88 -18.57 -3.37
C LEU A 198 7.29 -19.76 -4.16
N PRO A 199 7.89 -20.96 -4.09
CA PRO A 199 7.27 -22.16 -4.65
C PRO A 199 5.87 -22.42 -4.08
N GLU A 200 5.05 -23.15 -4.84
CA GLU A 200 3.80 -23.70 -4.30
C GLU A 200 4.09 -24.57 -3.06
N PRO A 201 3.23 -24.54 -2.03
CA PRO A 201 1.87 -23.97 -2.04
C PRO A 201 1.77 -22.48 -1.65
N LEU A 202 2.89 -21.80 -1.33
CA LEU A 202 2.84 -20.39 -0.92
C LEU A 202 2.58 -19.48 -2.11
N GLY A 203 3.29 -19.70 -3.22
CA GLY A 203 3.10 -18.96 -4.47
C GLY A 203 3.67 -17.54 -4.43
N ARG A 204 3.12 -16.68 -5.28
CA ARG A 204 3.57 -15.28 -5.48
C ARG A 204 2.75 -14.29 -4.66
N PHE A 205 3.43 -13.27 -4.14
CA PHE A 205 2.86 -12.19 -3.32
C PHE A 205 3.24 -10.80 -3.85
N THR A 206 2.36 -9.83 -3.61
CA THR A 206 2.46 -8.39 -3.94
C THR A 206 2.06 -7.56 -2.73
N ASP A 207 2.17 -6.23 -2.78
CA ASP A 207 1.64 -5.32 -1.76
C ASP A 207 0.21 -4.82 -2.05
N THR A 208 -0.47 -5.43 -3.02
CA THR A 208 -1.83 -5.04 -3.44
C THR A 208 -2.86 -6.08 -2.97
N PRO A 209 -3.58 -5.83 -1.87
CA PRO A 209 -4.70 -6.68 -1.49
C PRO A 209 -5.89 -6.49 -2.43
N SER A 210 -6.82 -7.45 -2.42
CA SER A 210 -8.16 -7.24 -2.95
C SER A 210 -8.95 -6.37 -1.98
N GLU A 211 -9.32 -5.15 -2.38
CA GLU A 211 -9.87 -4.13 -1.45
C GLU A 211 -11.36 -3.81 -1.68
N CYS A 212 -11.91 -4.28 -2.79
CA CYS A 212 -13.31 -4.11 -3.17
C CYS A 212 -13.86 -5.47 -3.59
N GLU A 213 -14.11 -6.33 -2.61
CA GLU A 213 -14.91 -7.55 -2.81
C GLU A 213 -16.40 -7.13 -2.85
N ALA A 214 -17.17 -7.74 -3.75
CA ALA A 214 -18.60 -7.50 -3.91
C ALA A 214 -19.44 -8.32 -2.92
#